data_AF-A0AAN5CL25-F1
#
_entry.id   AF-A0AAN5CL25-F1
#
_cell.length_a   1.000
_cell.length_b   1.000
_cell.length_c   1.000
_cell.angle_alpha   90.00
_cell.angle_beta   90.00
_cell.angle_gamma   90.00
#
_symmetry.space_group_name_H-M   'P 1'
#
loop_
_entity.id
_entity.type
_entity.pdbx_description
1 polymer ?
#
loop_
_entity_poly.entity_id
_entity_poly.type
_entity_poly.pdbx_seq_one_letter_code
_entity_poly.pdbx_strand_id
1 'polypeptide(L)'
;MGAKQTDHRLAVDTDTNIKKMVEVALKFSTQVFENTTSRSAYSSVDRLLAMMDSSDPHIIIEVLLVFQVMGKRSRFLSNRLSPDLQKRLVEKLAALTECWGGRLREVKLTDCIKPSLALAQPLFPLSFTNSSGQSVHIPKPDDSMPLLLVVEETLKKFDGDDADRASLVARLRLLRAFEDQTHRVDWVIARLLAMSTLLAVYSRCGSEELAAMVPQLPPLGFIEQTCSLLHVKDDVHERVDMIKALRTLTAICSNETKPHRMDRQVDEMLPTTIAELL
;
A
#
# COMPACT_ATOMS: atom_id res chain seq x y z
N MET A 1 36.58 -15.33 -10.73
CA MET A 1 35.11 -15.43 -10.97
C MET A 1 34.51 -14.10 -10.59
N GLY A 2 34.11 -13.28 -11.57
CA GLY A 2 33.55 -11.96 -11.31
C GLY A 2 32.20 -12.09 -10.61
N ALA A 3 32.04 -11.43 -9.47
CA ALA A 3 30.75 -11.28 -8.82
C ALA A 3 29.78 -10.67 -9.85
N LYS A 4 28.70 -11.40 -10.17
CA LYS A 4 27.56 -10.80 -10.88
C LYS A 4 27.12 -9.62 -10.03
N GLN A 5 27.37 -8.41 -10.50
CA GLN A 5 26.83 -7.21 -9.91
C GLN A 5 25.32 -7.34 -10.03
N THR A 6 24.65 -7.73 -8.95
CA THR A 6 23.20 -7.76 -8.88
C THR A 6 22.75 -6.32 -9.06
N ASP A 7 22.16 -6.01 -10.22
CA ASP A 7 21.52 -4.72 -10.41
C ASP A 7 20.33 -4.67 -9.43
N HIS A 8 20.40 -3.77 -8.44
CA HIS A 8 19.40 -3.62 -7.40
C HIS A 8 18.20 -2.76 -7.88
N ARG A 9 17.99 -2.73 -9.20
CA ARG A 9 16.91 -2.03 -9.88
C ARG A 9 16.11 -3.04 -10.70
N LEU A 10 14.80 -2.85 -10.77
CA LEU A 10 13.98 -3.59 -11.73
C LEU A 10 14.16 -2.97 -13.12
N ALA A 11 13.94 -3.75 -14.17
CA ALA A 11 14.00 -3.25 -15.55
C ALA A 11 13.00 -2.08 -15.78
N VAL A 12 11.86 -2.09 -15.07
CA VAL A 12 10.87 -1.00 -15.10
C VAL A 12 11.38 0.30 -14.47
N ASP A 13 12.39 0.23 -13.60
CA ASP A 13 12.99 1.41 -12.97
C ASP A 13 14.05 2.08 -13.87
N THR A 14 14.55 1.39 -14.89
CA THR A 14 15.68 1.86 -15.72
C THR A 14 15.30 2.09 -17.18
N ASP A 15 14.36 1.33 -17.73
CA ASP A 15 13.96 1.42 -19.13
C ASP A 15 12.54 1.98 -19.27
N THR A 16 12.44 3.18 -19.85
CA THR A 16 11.17 3.88 -20.08
C THR A 16 10.22 3.13 -21.03
N ASN A 17 10.74 2.37 -22.00
CA ASN A 17 9.90 1.58 -22.90
C ASN A 17 9.32 0.37 -22.17
N ILE A 18 10.15 -0.33 -21.38
CA ILE A 18 9.68 -1.44 -20.54
C ILE A 18 8.63 -0.94 -19.55
N LYS A 19 8.87 0.20 -18.88
CA LYS A 19 7.90 0.84 -17.99
C LYS A 19 6.55 1.04 -18.68
N LYS A 20 6.54 1.70 -19.84
CA LYS A 20 5.29 1.95 -20.61
C LYS A 20 4.57 0.65 -20.99
N MET A 21 5.30 -0.38 -21.41
CA MET A 21 4.71 -1.67 -21.74
C MET A 21 4.08 -2.34 -20.53
N VAL A 22 4.75 -2.30 -19.37
CA VAL A 22 4.24 -2.85 -18.13
C VAL A 22 3.01 -2.08 -17.65
N GLU A 23 3.00 -0.75 -17.71
CA GLU A 23 1.83 0.06 -17.38
C GLU A 23 0.62 -0.30 -18.26
N VAL A 24 0.81 -0.43 -19.58
CA VAL A 24 -0.25 -0.85 -20.50
C VAL A 24 -0.74 -2.26 -20.17
N ALA A 25 0.17 -3.20 -19.90
CA ALA A 25 -0.18 -4.57 -19.56
C ALA A 25 -0.96 -4.66 -18.23
N LEU A 26 -0.58 -3.87 -17.21
CA LEU A 26 -1.27 -3.80 -15.93
C LEU A 26 -2.65 -3.17 -16.07
N LYS A 27 -2.78 -2.04 -16.78
CA LYS A 27 -4.08 -1.40 -17.06
C LYS A 27 -5.02 -2.34 -17.81
N PHE A 28 -4.52 -3.00 -18.84
CA PHE A 28 -5.27 -4.03 -19.57
C PHE A 28 -5.69 -5.18 -18.64
N SER A 29 -4.78 -5.68 -17.81
CA SER A 29 -5.06 -6.76 -16.86
C SER A 29 -6.14 -6.36 -15.85
N THR A 30 -6.09 -5.14 -15.32
CA THR A 30 -7.13 -4.57 -14.45
C THR A 30 -8.49 -4.61 -15.14
N GLN A 31 -8.58 -4.15 -16.40
CA GLN A 31 -9.82 -4.17 -17.18
C GLN A 31 -10.32 -5.60 -17.46
N VAL A 32 -9.42 -6.54 -17.78
CA VAL A 32 -9.77 -7.96 -17.95
C VAL A 32 -10.31 -8.54 -16.65
N PHE A 33 -9.67 -8.27 -15.51
CA PHE A 33 -10.13 -8.77 -14.22
C PHE A 33 -11.45 -8.16 -13.76
N GLU A 34 -11.73 -6.90 -14.13
CA GLU A 34 -13.02 -6.24 -13.89
C GLU A 34 -14.15 -6.90 -14.67
N ASN A 35 -13.86 -7.51 -15.82
CA ASN A 35 -14.89 -8.03 -16.73
C ASN A 35 -14.89 -9.57 -16.85
N THR A 36 -13.91 -10.25 -16.25
CA THR A 36 -13.83 -11.72 -16.30
C THR A 36 -14.45 -12.40 -15.08
N THR A 37 -14.86 -13.64 -15.28
CA THR A 37 -15.22 -14.61 -14.23
C THR A 37 -14.24 -15.78 -14.19
N SER A 38 -13.26 -15.81 -15.10
CA SER A 38 -12.30 -16.92 -15.22
C SER A 38 -11.21 -16.85 -14.16
N ARG A 39 -10.96 -17.99 -13.53
CA ARG A 39 -9.97 -18.15 -12.44
C ARG A 39 -8.54 -18.32 -12.94
N SER A 40 -8.33 -18.77 -14.18
CA SER A 40 -6.98 -18.99 -14.75
C SER A 40 -6.22 -17.70 -14.98
N ALA A 41 -6.92 -16.56 -15.03
CA ALA A 41 -6.32 -15.26 -15.26
C ALA A 41 -5.43 -14.81 -14.06
N TYR A 42 -5.52 -15.46 -12.90
CA TYR A 42 -4.78 -15.09 -11.69
C TYR A 42 -3.41 -15.77 -11.53
N SER A 43 -2.87 -16.41 -12.58
CA SER A 43 -1.63 -17.21 -12.47
C SER A 43 -0.34 -16.41 -12.30
N SER A 44 -0.39 -15.07 -12.28
CA SER A 44 0.80 -14.19 -12.29
C SER A 44 1.00 -13.39 -10.99
N VAL A 45 0.41 -13.83 -9.86
CA VAL A 45 0.50 -13.11 -8.58
C VAL A 45 1.95 -12.98 -8.08
N ASP A 46 2.78 -13.99 -8.30
CA ASP A 46 4.21 -13.96 -7.98
C ASP A 46 4.94 -12.79 -8.68
N ARG A 47 4.62 -12.55 -9.96
CA ARG A 47 5.19 -11.46 -10.76
C ARG A 47 4.67 -10.10 -10.30
N LEU A 48 3.38 -10.01 -9.97
CA LEU A 48 2.79 -8.80 -9.39
C LEU A 48 3.47 -8.46 -8.05
N LEU A 49 3.68 -9.45 -7.18
CA LEU A 49 4.39 -9.27 -5.91
C LEU A 49 5.86 -8.86 -6.09
N ALA A 50 6.55 -9.36 -7.11
CA ALA A 50 7.90 -8.92 -7.45
C ALA A 50 7.92 -7.46 -7.94
N MET A 51 6.94 -7.04 -8.74
CA MET A 51 6.81 -5.65 -9.20
C MET A 51 6.52 -4.66 -8.08
N MET A 52 5.98 -5.10 -6.94
CA MET A 52 5.82 -4.24 -5.76
C MET A 52 7.16 -3.75 -5.17
N ASP A 53 8.30 -4.32 -5.57
CA ASP A 53 9.64 -3.85 -5.18
C ASP A 53 10.13 -2.68 -6.06
N SER A 54 9.42 -2.33 -7.14
CA SER A 54 9.67 -1.17 -8.01
C SER A 54 9.85 0.12 -7.23
N SER A 55 10.81 0.95 -7.59
CA SER A 55 10.99 2.27 -7.00
C SER A 55 9.95 3.29 -7.46
N ASP A 56 9.36 3.07 -8.63
CA ASP A 56 8.37 3.95 -9.24
C ASP A 56 6.97 3.79 -8.61
N PRO A 57 6.38 4.86 -8.02
CA PRO A 57 5.06 4.78 -7.39
C PRO A 57 3.91 4.46 -8.36
N HIS A 58 4.02 4.83 -9.64
CA HIS A 58 2.97 4.55 -10.63
C HIS A 58 2.83 3.05 -10.88
N ILE A 59 3.96 2.34 -10.97
CA ILE A 59 3.96 0.86 -11.11
C ILE A 59 3.30 0.22 -9.88
N ILE A 60 3.57 0.73 -8.68
CA ILE A 60 2.96 0.23 -7.43
C ILE A 60 1.44 0.44 -7.47
N ILE A 61 0.97 1.62 -7.85
CA ILE A 61 -0.47 1.92 -7.98
C ILE A 61 -1.14 0.95 -8.96
N GLU A 62 -0.56 0.75 -10.15
CA GLU A 62 -1.13 -0.14 -11.17
C GLU A 62 -1.19 -1.60 -10.70
N VAL A 63 -0.15 -2.07 -10.01
CA VAL A 63 -0.16 -3.41 -9.38
C VAL A 63 -1.22 -3.50 -8.28
N LEU A 64 -1.37 -2.47 -7.44
CA LEU A 64 -2.38 -2.44 -6.39
C LEU A 64 -3.81 -2.38 -6.95
N LEU A 65 -4.04 -1.70 -8.08
CA LEU A 65 -5.33 -1.69 -8.76
C LEU A 65 -5.70 -3.09 -9.25
N VAL A 66 -4.75 -3.83 -9.82
CA VAL A 66 -4.95 -5.24 -10.19
C VAL A 66 -5.36 -6.06 -8.96
N PHE A 67 -4.60 -5.95 -7.86
CA PHE A 67 -4.91 -6.69 -6.63
C PHE A 67 -6.26 -6.30 -6.04
N GLN A 68 -6.62 -5.02 -6.08
CA GLN A 68 -7.88 -4.53 -5.57
C GLN A 68 -9.06 -5.15 -6.33
N VAL A 69 -9.00 -5.20 -7.66
CA VAL A 69 -10.05 -5.84 -8.48
C VAL A 69 -10.14 -7.34 -8.20
N MET A 70 -9.00 -8.02 -8.09
CA MET A 70 -8.94 -9.44 -7.72
C MET A 70 -9.58 -9.69 -6.35
N GLY A 71 -9.23 -8.87 -5.36
CA GLY A 71 -9.72 -8.96 -3.98
C GLY A 71 -11.21 -8.63 -3.86
N LYS A 72 -11.73 -7.69 -4.66
CA LYS A 72 -13.17 -7.34 -4.70
C LYS A 72 -14.04 -8.44 -5.30
N ARG A 73 -13.59 -9.08 -6.37
CA ARG A 73 -14.43 -9.97 -7.18
C ARG A 73 -14.32 -11.44 -6.80
N SER A 74 -13.28 -11.80 -6.07
CA SER A 74 -12.97 -13.19 -5.78
C SER A 74 -12.42 -13.37 -4.36
N ARG A 75 -12.51 -14.61 -3.87
CA ARG A 75 -11.78 -15.08 -2.68
C ARG A 75 -10.41 -15.66 -3.04
N PHE A 76 -9.89 -15.34 -4.24
CA PHE A 76 -8.63 -15.91 -4.71
C PHE A 76 -7.46 -15.52 -3.80
N LEU A 77 -7.31 -14.22 -3.53
CA LEU A 77 -6.25 -13.71 -2.66
C LEU A 77 -6.37 -14.19 -1.20
N SER A 78 -7.59 -14.49 -0.74
CA SER A 78 -7.85 -14.90 0.64
C SER A 78 -7.81 -16.42 0.87
N ASN A 79 -8.24 -17.23 -0.10
CA ASN A 79 -8.50 -18.67 0.11
C ASN A 79 -7.88 -19.61 -0.93
N ARG A 80 -7.19 -19.09 -1.95
CA ARG A 80 -6.65 -19.91 -3.06
C ARG A 80 -5.19 -19.61 -3.40
N LEU A 81 -4.69 -18.46 -2.95
CA LEU A 81 -3.27 -18.16 -3.02
C LEU A 81 -2.49 -19.12 -2.11
N SER A 82 -1.28 -19.52 -2.50
CA SER A 82 -0.46 -20.36 -1.63
C SER A 82 -0.11 -19.60 -0.33
N PRO A 83 0.07 -20.30 0.80
CA PRO A 83 0.38 -19.65 2.08
C PRO A 83 1.57 -18.70 1.99
N ASP A 84 2.65 -19.10 1.31
CA ASP A 84 3.85 -18.26 1.14
C ASP A 84 3.57 -16.95 0.37
N LEU A 85 2.82 -17.04 -0.73
CA LEU A 85 2.47 -15.86 -1.53
C LEU A 85 1.46 -14.97 -0.81
N GLN A 86 0.54 -15.57 -0.04
CA GLN A 86 -0.42 -14.85 0.79
C GLN A 86 0.28 -14.08 1.91
N LYS A 87 1.22 -14.72 2.61
CA LYS A 87 2.06 -14.10 3.64
C LYS A 87 2.79 -12.88 3.07
N ARG A 88 3.51 -13.07 1.96
CA ARG A 88 4.24 -11.98 1.25
C ARG A 88 3.33 -10.85 0.79
N LEU A 89 2.13 -11.16 0.33
CA LEU A 89 1.14 -10.15 -0.07
C LEU A 89 0.72 -9.31 1.13
N VAL A 90 0.34 -9.95 2.24
CA VAL A 90 -0.10 -9.26 3.45
C VAL A 90 1.02 -8.41 4.05
N GLU A 91 2.25 -8.92 4.12
CA GLU A 91 3.41 -8.15 4.60
C GLU A 91 3.65 -6.89 3.77
N LYS A 92 3.61 -7.00 2.43
CA LYS A 92 3.78 -5.84 1.55
C LYS A 92 2.62 -4.85 1.65
N LEU A 93 1.38 -5.33 1.76
CA LEU A 93 0.22 -4.45 1.93
C LEU A 93 0.26 -3.73 3.28
N ALA A 94 0.57 -4.45 4.37
CA ALA A 94 0.72 -3.88 5.70
C ALA A 94 1.86 -2.84 5.75
N ALA A 95 3.01 -3.14 5.14
CA ALA A 95 4.10 -2.18 5.01
C ALA A 95 3.67 -0.89 4.31
N LEU A 96 2.87 -0.97 3.24
CA LEU A 96 2.35 0.20 2.51
C LEU A 96 1.30 0.99 3.31
N THR A 97 0.53 0.34 4.20
CA THR A 97 -0.46 1.04 5.03
C THR A 97 0.19 1.73 6.23
N GLU A 98 1.25 1.13 6.78
CA GLU A 98 1.99 1.59 7.97
C GLU A 98 3.18 2.50 7.67
N CYS A 99 3.62 2.60 6.40
CA CYS A 99 4.77 3.41 6.02
C CYS A 99 4.60 4.91 6.30
N TRP A 100 3.45 5.37 6.76
CA TRP A 100 3.16 6.73 7.21
C TRP A 100 3.39 6.98 8.72
N GLY A 101 4.04 6.06 9.43
CA GLY A 101 4.38 6.23 10.86
C GLY A 101 5.40 7.33 11.18
N GLY A 102 5.95 7.31 12.40
CA GLY A 102 7.02 8.22 12.85
C GLY A 102 6.70 9.71 12.61
N ARG A 103 7.63 10.46 11.99
CA ARG A 103 7.49 11.90 11.70
C ARG A 103 6.32 12.26 10.76
N LEU A 104 5.77 11.29 10.01
CA LEU A 104 4.62 11.51 9.13
C LEU A 104 3.28 11.24 9.80
N ARG A 105 3.27 10.78 11.07
CA ARG A 105 2.03 10.43 11.80
C ARG A 105 1.06 11.61 11.91
N GLU A 106 1.59 12.81 12.11
CA GLU A 106 0.79 14.03 12.29
C GLU A 106 0.41 14.71 10.97
N VAL A 107 0.92 14.23 9.83
CA VAL A 107 0.65 14.82 8.53
C VAL A 107 -0.71 14.32 8.04
N LYS A 108 -1.65 15.26 7.80
CA LYS A 108 -2.98 14.91 7.29
C LYS A 108 -2.90 14.56 5.80
N LEU A 109 -3.68 13.57 5.35
CA LEU A 109 -3.74 13.21 3.93
C LEU A 109 -4.19 14.38 3.04
N THR A 110 -5.08 15.23 3.55
CA THR A 110 -5.53 16.45 2.86
C THR A 110 -4.41 17.46 2.64
N ASP A 111 -3.42 17.51 3.52
CA ASP A 111 -2.26 18.39 3.37
C ASP A 111 -1.28 17.85 2.31
N CYS A 112 -1.27 16.53 2.07
CA CYS A 112 -0.38 15.89 1.10
C CYS A 112 -0.73 16.22 -0.35
N ILE A 113 -2.00 16.55 -0.60
CA ILE A 113 -2.51 16.94 -1.91
C ILE A 113 -2.15 18.40 -2.23
N LYS A 114 -1.82 19.22 -1.22
CA LYS A 114 -1.48 20.63 -1.42
C LYS A 114 -0.13 20.79 -2.14
N PRO A 115 0.04 21.85 -2.96
CA PRO A 115 1.30 22.15 -3.64
C PRO A 115 2.47 22.31 -2.67
N SER A 116 2.25 23.05 -1.59
CA SER A 116 3.23 23.26 -0.53
C SER A 116 2.83 22.51 0.73
N LEU A 117 3.77 21.74 1.29
CA LEU A 117 3.63 21.08 2.59
C LEU A 117 4.79 21.50 3.49
N ALA A 118 4.47 22.23 4.57
CA ALA A 118 5.45 22.59 5.58
C ALA A 118 5.58 21.45 6.60
N LEU A 119 6.73 20.78 6.61
CA LEU A 119 7.04 19.75 7.59
C LEU A 119 7.62 20.38 8.85
N ALA A 120 7.12 19.97 10.02
CA ALA A 120 7.63 20.45 11.30
C ALA A 120 9.09 20.00 11.58
N GLN A 121 9.51 18.88 10.99
CA GLN A 121 10.84 18.31 11.13
C GLN A 121 11.29 17.68 9.80
N PRO A 122 12.60 17.64 9.53
CA PRO A 122 13.12 16.94 8.35
C PRO A 122 12.80 15.45 8.42
N LEU A 123 12.54 14.81 7.27
CA LEU A 123 12.22 13.38 7.22
C LEU A 123 13.42 12.48 7.51
N PHE A 124 14.63 12.97 7.21
CA PHE A 124 15.89 12.30 7.49
C PHE A 124 16.70 13.07 8.57
N PRO A 125 17.57 12.39 9.34
CA PRO A 125 17.76 10.93 9.37
C PRO A 125 16.52 10.19 9.88
N LEU A 126 16.25 9.01 9.30
CA LEU A 126 15.17 8.11 9.67
C LEU A 126 15.65 7.17 10.77
N SER A 127 14.89 7.04 11.86
CA SER A 127 15.06 5.95 12.81
C SER A 127 14.14 4.80 12.40
N PHE A 128 14.71 3.62 12.19
CA PHE A 128 13.97 2.39 11.92
C PHE A 128 14.22 1.40 13.05
N THR A 129 13.14 0.80 13.56
CA THR A 129 13.20 -0.22 14.61
C THR A 129 12.58 -1.48 14.06
N ASN A 130 13.31 -2.59 14.13
CA ASN A 130 12.84 -3.87 13.64
C ASN A 130 11.93 -4.57 14.65
N SER A 131 11.42 -5.75 14.26
CA SER A 131 10.59 -6.61 15.11
C SER A 131 11.27 -7.04 16.42
N SER A 132 12.61 -7.15 16.45
CA SER A 132 13.38 -7.49 17.65
C SER A 132 13.71 -6.30 18.57
N GLY A 133 13.27 -5.09 18.22
CA GLY A 133 13.48 -3.87 19.00
C GLY A 133 14.84 -3.20 18.76
N GLN A 134 15.68 -3.75 17.88
CA GLN A 134 16.92 -3.12 17.45
C GLN A 134 16.61 -1.91 16.55
N SER A 135 17.24 -0.78 16.85
CA SER A 135 17.04 0.47 16.12
C SER A 135 18.28 0.88 15.34
N VAL A 136 18.08 1.35 14.10
CA VAL A 136 19.13 1.88 13.23
C VAL A 136 18.76 3.28 12.74
N HIS A 137 19.76 4.17 12.71
CA HIS A 137 19.61 5.47 12.08
C HIS A 137 20.09 5.42 10.63
N ILE A 138 19.23 5.86 9.73
CA ILE A 138 19.44 5.84 8.29
C ILE A 138 19.57 7.30 7.83
N PRO A 139 20.75 7.75 7.38
CA PRO A 139 20.92 9.09 6.82
C PRO A 139 20.12 9.23 5.51
N LYS A 140 19.91 10.48 5.04
CA LYS A 140 19.31 10.71 3.72
C LYS A 140 20.20 10.04 2.66
N PRO A 141 19.72 9.01 1.95
CA PRO A 141 20.51 8.40 0.89
C PRO A 141 20.71 9.37 -0.27
N ASP A 142 21.79 9.19 -1.01
CA ASP A 142 21.99 9.84 -2.31
C ASP A 142 20.88 9.41 -3.27
N ASP A 143 20.30 10.35 -4.02
CA ASP A 143 19.23 10.11 -4.97
C ASP A 143 19.66 9.15 -6.10
N SER A 144 20.96 9.08 -6.40
CA SER A 144 21.52 8.14 -7.38
C SER A 144 21.55 6.69 -6.90
N MET A 145 21.53 6.44 -5.58
CA MET A 145 21.62 5.08 -5.03
C MET A 145 20.32 4.29 -5.24
N PRO A 146 20.38 3.07 -5.80
CA PRO A 146 19.23 2.19 -5.92
C PRO A 146 18.54 1.98 -4.56
N LEU A 147 17.20 2.04 -4.55
CA LEU A 147 16.40 1.88 -3.33
C LEU A 147 16.71 0.55 -2.63
N LEU A 148 16.70 -0.56 -3.40
CA LEU A 148 16.90 -1.88 -2.83
C LEU A 148 18.32 -2.04 -2.28
N LEU A 149 19.35 -1.42 -2.88
CA LEU A 149 20.70 -1.45 -2.33
C LEU A 149 20.74 -0.88 -0.91
N VAL A 150 20.12 0.29 -0.69
CA VAL A 150 20.07 0.94 0.63
C VAL A 150 19.30 0.09 1.64
N VAL A 151 18.24 -0.58 1.20
CA VAL A 151 17.48 -1.52 2.04
C VAL A 151 18.36 -2.69 2.46
N GLU A 152 19.00 -3.38 1.51
CA GLU A 152 19.83 -4.56 1.79
C GLU A 152 21.05 -4.22 2.67
N GLU A 153 21.69 -3.06 2.46
CA GLU A 153 22.78 -2.58 3.33
C GLU A 153 22.32 -2.23 4.74
N THR A 154 21.06 -1.83 4.89
CA THR A 154 20.47 -1.47 6.18
C THR A 154 20.05 -2.70 6.95
N LEU A 155 19.40 -3.67 6.30
CA LEU A 155 19.00 -4.96 6.91
C LEU A 155 20.20 -5.74 7.43
N LYS A 156 21.33 -5.73 6.71
CA LYS A 156 22.59 -6.37 7.15
C LYS A 156 23.11 -5.86 8.50
N LYS A 157 22.71 -4.65 8.93
CA LYS A 157 23.16 -4.07 10.22
C LYS A 157 22.44 -4.64 11.43
N PHE A 158 21.27 -5.27 11.24
CA PHE A 158 20.42 -5.74 12.34
C PHE A 158 19.77 -7.11 12.09
N ASP A 159 20.22 -7.84 11.06
CA ASP A 159 19.69 -9.17 10.69
C ASP A 159 18.17 -9.17 10.50
N GLY A 160 17.67 -8.19 9.75
CA GLY A 160 16.24 -8.00 9.51
C GLY A 160 15.62 -9.08 8.63
N ASP A 161 14.35 -9.39 8.90
CA ASP A 161 13.58 -10.41 8.16
C ASP A 161 12.85 -9.85 6.92
N ASP A 162 12.04 -10.67 6.25
CA ASP A 162 11.27 -10.27 5.07
C ASP A 162 10.19 -9.21 5.38
N ALA A 163 9.65 -9.18 6.61
CA ALA A 163 8.68 -8.18 7.03
C ALA A 163 9.37 -6.83 7.30
N ASP A 164 10.54 -6.85 7.95
CA ASP A 164 11.42 -5.69 8.09
C ASP A 164 11.82 -5.14 6.72
N ARG A 165 12.15 -6.03 5.77
CA ARG A 165 12.46 -5.65 4.38
C ARG A 165 11.26 -4.95 3.73
N ALA A 166 10.07 -5.52 3.81
CA ALA A 166 8.86 -4.92 3.23
C ALA A 166 8.57 -3.53 3.83
N SER A 167 8.63 -3.42 5.17
CA SER A 167 8.44 -2.18 5.92
C SER A 167 9.46 -1.10 5.50
N LEU A 168 10.74 -1.47 5.45
CA LEU A 168 11.82 -0.56 5.11
C LEU A 168 11.73 -0.09 3.64
N VAL A 169 11.42 -0.99 2.70
CA VAL A 169 11.18 -0.65 1.29
C VAL A 169 10.05 0.38 1.18
N ALA A 170 8.89 0.11 1.78
CA ALA A 170 7.75 1.02 1.71
C ALA A 170 8.06 2.37 2.34
N ARG A 171 8.73 2.38 3.49
CA ARG A 171 9.11 3.59 4.22
C ARG A 171 10.12 4.43 3.46
N LEU A 172 11.23 3.86 3.01
CA LEU A 172 12.25 4.62 2.27
C LEU A 172 11.73 5.13 0.93
N ARG A 173 10.91 4.35 0.23
CA ARG A 173 10.31 4.77 -1.05
C ARG A 173 9.38 5.97 -0.85
N LEU A 174 8.54 5.96 0.18
CA LEU A 174 7.71 7.11 0.56
C LEU A 174 8.58 8.34 0.85
N LEU A 175 9.56 8.22 1.75
CA LEU A 175 10.33 9.36 2.22
C LEU A 175 11.20 10.00 1.13
N ARG A 176 11.75 9.21 0.19
CA ARG A 176 12.52 9.74 -0.95
C ARG A 176 11.64 10.55 -1.90
N ALA A 177 10.37 10.17 -2.04
CA ALA A 177 9.46 10.79 -3.00
C ALA A 177 8.59 11.89 -2.36
N PHE A 178 8.61 12.06 -1.03
CA PHE A 178 7.65 12.87 -0.28
C PHE A 178 7.75 14.39 -0.52
N GLU A 179 8.91 14.88 -0.93
CA GLU A 179 9.11 16.31 -1.19
C GLU A 179 8.31 16.76 -2.44
N ASP A 180 8.05 15.86 -3.38
CA ASP A 180 7.27 16.12 -4.61
C ASP A 180 5.77 15.95 -4.39
N GLN A 181 4.96 16.92 -4.85
CA GLN A 181 3.50 16.89 -4.69
C GLN A 181 2.85 15.71 -5.41
N THR A 182 3.27 15.43 -6.65
CA THR A 182 2.68 14.36 -7.46
C THR A 182 2.91 13.02 -6.78
N HIS A 183 4.15 12.78 -6.36
CA HIS A 183 4.48 11.56 -5.62
C HIS A 183 3.79 11.47 -4.26
N ARG A 184 3.59 12.58 -3.53
CA ARG A 184 2.77 12.55 -2.30
C ARG A 184 1.36 12.05 -2.59
N VAL A 185 0.73 12.57 -3.65
CA VAL A 185 -0.61 12.13 -4.07
C VAL A 185 -0.60 10.65 -4.46
N ASP A 186 0.39 10.21 -5.23
CA ASP A 186 0.53 8.80 -5.62
C ASP A 186 0.62 7.89 -4.39
N TRP A 187 1.35 8.31 -3.37
CA TRP A 187 1.48 7.57 -2.13
C TRP A 187 0.21 7.56 -1.27
N VAL A 188 -0.59 8.62 -1.31
CA VAL A 188 -1.93 8.61 -0.73
C VAL A 188 -2.79 7.57 -1.45
N ILE A 189 -2.77 7.55 -2.79
CA ILE A 189 -3.51 6.56 -3.60
C ILE A 189 -3.04 5.13 -3.27
N ALA A 190 -1.74 4.88 -3.28
CA ALA A 190 -1.16 3.59 -2.97
C ALA A 190 -1.55 3.11 -1.57
N ARG A 191 -1.55 4.00 -0.57
CA ARG A 191 -1.98 3.69 0.80
C ARG A 191 -3.45 3.28 0.84
N LEU A 192 -4.33 4.04 0.19
CA LEU A 192 -5.77 3.75 0.15
C LEU A 192 -6.05 2.43 -0.59
N LEU A 193 -5.37 2.17 -1.71
CA LEU A 193 -5.50 0.93 -2.46
C LEU A 193 -4.99 -0.28 -1.67
N ALA A 194 -3.83 -0.16 -1.04
CA ALA A 194 -3.25 -1.21 -0.20
C ALA A 194 -4.20 -1.55 0.96
N MET A 195 -4.73 -0.54 1.63
CA MET A 195 -5.70 -0.70 2.71
C MET A 195 -6.97 -1.40 2.24
N SER A 196 -7.54 -0.96 1.12
CA SER A 196 -8.75 -1.55 0.57
C SER A 196 -8.57 -3.02 0.17
N THR A 197 -7.38 -3.36 -0.34
CA THR A 197 -7.02 -4.72 -0.72
C THR A 197 -6.83 -5.58 0.52
N LEU A 198 -6.14 -5.06 1.54
CA LEU A 198 -5.90 -5.75 2.80
C LEU A 198 -7.22 -6.07 3.51
N LEU A 199 -8.13 -5.10 3.61
CA LEU A 199 -9.48 -5.30 4.16
C LEU A 199 -10.30 -6.31 3.34
N ALA A 200 -10.20 -6.29 2.01
CA ALA A 200 -10.89 -7.25 1.16
C ALA A 200 -10.35 -8.68 1.33
N VAL A 201 -9.03 -8.84 1.53
CA VAL A 201 -8.41 -10.13 1.84
C VAL A 201 -8.86 -10.60 3.22
N TYR A 202 -8.77 -9.73 4.24
CA TYR A 202 -9.11 -10.03 5.62
C TYR A 202 -10.58 -10.40 5.81
N SER A 203 -11.52 -9.55 5.38
CA SER A 203 -12.98 -9.77 5.52
C SER A 203 -13.48 -11.07 4.87
N ARG A 204 -12.69 -11.66 3.98
CA ARG A 204 -12.99 -12.90 3.25
C ARG A 204 -12.13 -14.07 3.66
N CYS A 205 -11.10 -13.82 4.47
CA CYS A 205 -10.22 -14.83 5.02
C CYS A 205 -10.80 -15.33 6.35
N GLY A 206 -10.86 -16.65 6.52
CA GLY A 206 -11.21 -17.26 7.81
C GLY A 206 -9.99 -17.64 8.64
N SER A 207 -8.79 -17.18 8.27
CA SER A 207 -7.54 -17.57 8.93
C SER A 207 -7.22 -16.64 10.10
N GLU A 208 -7.18 -17.19 11.31
CA GLU A 208 -6.75 -16.47 12.51
C GLU A 208 -5.26 -16.05 12.45
N GLU A 209 -4.42 -16.84 11.78
CA GLU A 209 -3.00 -16.53 11.59
C GLU A 209 -2.82 -15.28 10.71
N LEU A 210 -3.59 -15.20 9.63
CA LEU A 210 -3.58 -14.02 8.76
C LEU A 210 -4.19 -12.81 9.47
N ALA A 211 -5.17 -13.04 10.35
CA ALA A 211 -5.74 -11.99 11.19
C ALA A 211 -4.73 -11.41 12.18
N ALA A 212 -3.89 -12.26 12.77
CA ALA A 212 -2.82 -11.83 13.68
C ALA A 212 -1.70 -11.05 12.96
N MET A 213 -1.49 -11.30 11.66
CA MET A 213 -0.52 -10.56 10.84
C MET A 213 -0.98 -9.15 10.44
N VAL A 214 -2.28 -8.87 10.55
CA VAL A 214 -2.85 -7.58 10.17
C VAL A 214 -2.83 -6.67 11.42
N PRO A 215 -2.15 -5.52 11.38
CA PRO A 215 -2.20 -4.52 12.45
C PRO A 215 -3.64 -4.09 12.73
N GLN A 216 -3.93 -3.54 13.93
CA GLN A 216 -5.27 -3.02 14.25
C GLN A 216 -5.80 -2.13 13.12
N LEU A 217 -6.74 -2.67 12.36
CA LEU A 217 -7.21 -2.13 11.10
C LEU A 217 -8.60 -1.53 11.32
N PRO A 218 -8.87 -0.27 10.92
CA PRO A 218 -7.95 0.73 10.40
C PRO A 218 -7.02 1.37 11.44
N PRO A 219 -5.83 1.89 11.05
CA PRO A 219 -5.05 2.76 11.93
C PRO A 219 -5.91 3.89 12.49
N LEU A 220 -5.71 4.24 13.76
CA LEU A 220 -6.47 5.30 14.42
C LEU A 220 -6.46 6.59 13.59
N GLY A 221 -7.63 7.19 13.36
CA GLY A 221 -7.76 8.41 12.56
C GLY A 221 -7.82 8.19 11.03
N PHE A 222 -7.65 6.96 10.53
CA PHE A 222 -7.61 6.68 9.10
C PHE A 222 -8.96 6.96 8.41
N ILE A 223 -10.07 6.59 9.05
CA ILE A 223 -11.42 6.84 8.51
C ILE A 223 -11.66 8.34 8.42
N GLU A 224 -11.33 9.09 9.45
CA GLU A 224 -11.48 10.54 9.54
C GLU A 224 -10.65 11.27 8.48
N GLN A 225 -9.40 10.84 8.29
CA GLN A 225 -8.54 11.37 7.22
C GLN A 225 -9.11 11.04 5.84
N THR A 226 -9.66 9.85 5.65
CA THR A 226 -10.28 9.39 4.41
C THR A 226 -11.56 10.18 4.09
N CYS A 227 -12.41 10.42 5.09
CA CYS A 227 -13.58 11.29 4.98
C CYS A 227 -13.18 12.73 4.66
N SER A 228 -12.10 13.23 5.28
CA SER A 228 -11.59 14.59 5.00
C SER A 228 -11.14 14.75 3.55
N LEU A 229 -10.58 13.69 2.93
CA LEU A 229 -10.22 13.70 1.50
C LEU A 229 -11.42 13.87 0.58
N LEU A 230 -12.59 13.31 0.92
CA LEU A 230 -13.81 13.45 0.12
C LEU A 230 -14.33 14.89 0.04
N HIS A 231 -13.94 15.74 0.98
CA HIS A 231 -14.38 17.14 1.05
C HIS A 231 -13.44 18.11 0.30
N VAL A 232 -12.35 17.62 -0.29
CA VAL A 232 -11.41 18.45 -1.07
C VAL A 232 -12.01 18.74 -2.45
N LYS A 233 -12.51 19.96 -2.64
CA LYS A 233 -13.34 20.35 -3.80
C LYS A 233 -12.60 20.41 -5.14
N ASP A 234 -11.30 20.69 -5.16
CA ASP A 234 -10.65 21.22 -6.37
C ASP A 234 -9.59 20.34 -7.05
N ASP A 235 -9.15 19.19 -6.50
CA ASP A 235 -8.08 18.37 -7.14
C ASP A 235 -8.28 16.84 -7.08
N VAL A 236 -9.27 16.35 -6.33
CA VAL A 236 -9.50 14.89 -6.16
C VAL A 236 -10.26 14.30 -7.36
N HIS A 237 -11.07 15.10 -8.06
CA HIS A 237 -11.94 14.64 -9.14
C HIS A 237 -11.20 14.24 -10.43
N GLU A 238 -9.96 14.69 -10.63
CA GLU A 238 -9.11 14.21 -11.74
C GLU A 238 -8.40 12.88 -11.42
N ARG A 239 -8.42 12.43 -10.16
CA ARG A 239 -7.68 11.25 -9.69
C ARG A 239 -8.65 10.09 -9.46
N VAL A 240 -9.14 9.52 -10.57
CA VAL A 240 -10.11 8.41 -10.60
C VAL A 240 -9.74 7.26 -9.66
N ASP A 241 -8.45 6.97 -9.50
CA ASP A 241 -7.98 5.86 -8.65
C ASP A 241 -8.14 6.13 -7.16
N MET A 242 -8.04 7.40 -6.74
CA MET A 242 -8.38 7.81 -5.37
C MET A 242 -9.87 7.55 -5.10
N ILE A 243 -10.75 7.97 -6.01
CA ILE A 243 -12.20 7.73 -5.90
C ILE A 243 -12.52 6.23 -5.89
N LYS A 244 -11.87 5.42 -6.74
CA LYS A 244 -12.02 3.96 -6.75
C LYS A 244 -11.61 3.36 -5.40
N ALA A 245 -10.49 3.79 -4.82
CA ALA A 245 -10.03 3.33 -3.51
C ALA A 245 -11.03 3.69 -2.40
N LEU A 246 -11.46 4.95 -2.35
CA LEU A 246 -12.43 5.46 -1.37
C LEU A 246 -13.76 4.71 -1.44
N ARG A 247 -14.34 4.54 -2.64
CA ARG A 247 -15.57 3.75 -2.83
C ARG A 247 -15.45 2.31 -2.33
N THR A 248 -14.27 1.73 -2.50
CA THR A 248 -14.00 0.36 -2.03
C THR A 248 -13.95 0.27 -0.53
N LEU A 249 -13.25 1.20 0.11
CA LEU A 249 -13.16 1.29 1.56
C LEU A 249 -14.54 1.48 2.18
N THR A 250 -15.32 2.42 1.65
CA THR A 250 -16.72 2.63 2.07
C THR A 250 -17.54 1.35 1.89
N ALA A 251 -17.46 0.68 0.74
CA ALA A 251 -18.22 -0.54 0.50
C ALA A 251 -17.81 -1.71 1.42
N ILE A 252 -16.53 -1.85 1.79
CA ILE A 252 -16.09 -2.90 2.71
C ILE A 252 -16.59 -2.59 4.13
N CYS A 253 -16.34 -1.38 4.63
CA CYS A 253 -16.82 -0.94 5.94
C CYS A 253 -18.35 -1.04 6.07
N SER A 254 -19.11 -0.69 5.03
CA SER A 254 -20.58 -0.80 5.03
C SER A 254 -21.11 -2.23 4.85
N ASN A 255 -20.29 -3.18 4.39
CA ASN A 255 -20.68 -4.59 4.34
C ASN A 255 -20.33 -5.34 5.64
N GLU A 256 -19.32 -4.88 6.38
CA GLU A 256 -19.02 -5.37 7.73
C GLU A 256 -20.08 -4.94 8.76
N THR A 257 -20.84 -3.87 8.49
CA THR A 257 -22.02 -3.50 9.29
C THR A 257 -23.28 -4.33 8.98
N LYS A 258 -23.24 -5.29 8.04
CA LYS A 258 -24.29 -6.32 7.98
C LYS A 258 -24.00 -7.37 9.05
N PRO A 259 -24.92 -7.59 10.01
CA PRO A 259 -24.61 -8.25 11.26
C PRO A 259 -24.49 -9.75 11.06
N HIS A 260 -23.30 -10.22 10.68
CA HIS A 260 -22.87 -11.58 10.96
C HIS A 260 -21.58 -11.53 11.76
N ARG A 261 -21.78 -11.60 13.09
CA ARG A 261 -20.80 -11.72 14.17
C ARG A 261 -20.05 -10.44 14.56
N MET A 262 -20.79 -9.50 15.13
CA MET A 262 -20.32 -8.82 16.33
C MET A 262 -21.43 -8.90 17.37
N ASP A 263 -21.29 -9.83 18.32
CA ASP A 263 -22.11 -9.78 19.52
C ASP A 263 -21.74 -8.52 20.30
N ARG A 264 -22.73 -7.63 20.42
CA ARG A 264 -22.98 -6.67 21.51
C ARG A 264 -21.76 -5.94 22.09
N GLN A 265 -21.45 -4.75 21.58
CA GLN A 265 -21.18 -3.57 22.42
C GLN A 265 -20.94 -2.21 21.72
N VAL A 266 -21.15 -2.05 20.40
CA VAL A 266 -20.83 -0.77 19.70
C VAL A 266 -22.07 -0.11 19.08
N ASP A 267 -23.22 -0.18 19.76
CA ASP A 267 -24.49 0.33 19.23
C ASP A 267 -24.77 1.81 19.57
N GLU A 268 -23.76 2.59 19.97
CA GLU A 268 -23.99 3.99 20.40
C GLU A 268 -23.17 5.09 19.71
N MET A 269 -22.31 4.82 18.72
CA MET A 269 -21.47 5.89 18.14
C MET A 269 -21.26 5.83 16.63
N LEU A 270 -22.33 5.88 15.84
CA LEU A 270 -22.23 6.31 14.44
C LEU A 270 -23.08 7.57 14.21
N PRO A 271 -22.47 8.75 14.02
CA PRO A 271 -23.20 9.95 13.63
C PRO A 271 -23.71 9.81 12.19
N THR A 272 -24.92 10.30 11.99
CA THR A 272 -25.85 10.20 10.86
C THR A 272 -25.35 10.72 9.51
N THR A 273 -24.09 11.11 9.38
CA THR A 273 -23.58 11.88 8.23
C THR A 273 -23.26 11.05 6.99
N ILE A 274 -23.17 9.71 7.09
CA ILE A 274 -22.82 8.85 5.93
C ILE A 274 -24.05 8.55 5.05
N ALA A 275 -25.27 8.69 5.57
CA ALA A 275 -26.49 8.39 4.81
C ALA A 275 -26.84 9.45 3.75
N GLU A 276 -26.29 10.66 3.83
CA GLU A 276 -26.63 11.77 2.92
C GLU A 276 -25.70 11.88 1.69
N LEU A 277 -24.72 10.98 1.55
CA LEU A 277 -23.76 10.96 0.44
C LEU A 277 -23.88 9.74 -0.50
N LEU A 278 -25.00 9.01 -0.42
CA LEU A 278 -25.43 8.02 -1.41
C LEU A 278 -26.66 8.52 -2.18
#